data_AF-A0A2K3ZBT6-F1
#
_entry.id   AF-A0A2K3ZBT6-F1
#
_cell.length_a   1.000
_cell.length_b   1.000
_cell.length_c   1.000
_cell.angle_alpha   90.00
_cell.angle_beta   90.00
_cell.angle_gamma   90.00
#
_symmetry.space_group_name_H-M   'P 1'
#
loop_
_entity.id
_entity.type
_entity.pdbx_description
1 polymer ?
#
loop_
_entity_poly.entity_id
_entity_poly.type
_entity_poly.pdbx_seq_one_letter_code
_entity_poly.pdbx_strand_id
1 'polypeptide(L)'
;MKPYILPAIRSMKDLEKLTKTDYETCVLLDTHIGHLRSMMHFMKQNQLQPFVHIDLIKGMSHDEFAAEYIIQTYKPKGVVSTKTKIIKKAKALGVITIFRVFIIDSHALERSIELIERIQPDYVEVLPGIADKVIHQIHAKTGVSVIAGGLIETAEEVQHAIDNGATYITTSVRQLW
;
A
#
# COMPACT_ATOMS: atom_id res chain seq x y z
N MET A 1 -18.52 6.09 -2.95
CA MET A 1 -17.28 5.36 -2.58
C MET A 1 -17.39 3.87 -2.92
N LYS A 2 -16.38 3.27 -3.57
CA LYS A 2 -16.28 1.80 -3.65
C LYS A 2 -15.49 1.30 -2.45
N PRO A 3 -16.05 0.41 -1.60
CA PRO A 3 -15.46 0.12 -0.28
C PRO A 3 -14.11 -0.60 -0.35
N TYR A 4 -13.80 -1.25 -1.47
CA TYR A 4 -12.59 -2.06 -1.64
C TYR A 4 -11.44 -1.34 -2.34
N ILE A 5 -11.66 -0.12 -2.85
CA ILE A 5 -10.60 0.60 -3.59
C ILE A 5 -9.80 1.49 -2.63
N LEU A 6 -8.48 1.39 -2.74
CA LEU A 6 -7.50 2.28 -2.13
C LEU A 6 -6.83 3.10 -3.27
N PRO A 7 -7.26 4.35 -3.50
CA PRO A 7 -6.69 5.17 -4.57
C PRO A 7 -5.18 5.33 -4.43
N ALA A 8 -4.45 5.02 -5.50
CA ALA A 8 -3.00 5.12 -5.53
C ALA A 8 -2.56 6.47 -6.09
N ILE A 9 -1.97 7.30 -5.24
CA ILE A 9 -1.59 8.70 -5.52
C ILE A 9 -0.12 8.77 -5.92
N ARG A 10 0.16 9.34 -7.10
CA ARG A 10 1.54 9.52 -7.61
C ARG A 10 1.93 10.99 -7.79
N SER A 11 0.98 11.92 -7.65
CA SER A 11 1.21 13.33 -7.90
C SER A 11 0.26 14.22 -7.10
N MET A 12 0.59 15.51 -6.95
CA MET A 12 -0.33 16.50 -6.39
C MET A 12 -1.64 16.61 -7.19
N LYS A 13 -1.58 16.43 -8.52
CA LYS A 13 -2.78 16.44 -9.37
C LYS A 13 -3.72 15.27 -9.07
N ASP A 14 -3.19 14.12 -8.65
CA ASP A 14 -4.01 13.00 -8.20
C ASP A 14 -4.67 13.31 -6.87
N LEU A 15 -3.93 13.97 -5.97
CA LEU A 15 -4.41 14.36 -4.66
C LEU A 15 -5.55 15.38 -4.73
N GLU A 16 -5.42 16.41 -5.57
CA GLU A 16 -6.48 17.40 -5.85
C GLU A 16 -7.75 16.79 -6.46
N LYS A 17 -7.61 15.65 -7.14
CA LYS A 17 -8.76 14.91 -7.68
C LYS A 17 -9.40 14.02 -6.64
N LEU A 18 -8.58 13.39 -5.79
CA LEU A 18 -9.04 12.57 -4.68
C LEU A 18 -9.94 13.36 -3.73
N THR A 19 -9.65 14.64 -3.47
CA THR A 19 -10.49 15.50 -2.61
C THR A 19 -11.88 15.80 -3.18
N LYS A 20 -12.12 15.48 -4.46
CA LYS A 20 -13.44 15.59 -5.10
C LYS A 20 -14.24 14.27 -5.03
N THR A 21 -13.73 13.29 -4.29
CA THR A 21 -14.34 11.98 -4.09
C THR A 21 -14.59 11.74 -2.60
N ASP A 22 -15.35 10.70 -2.27
CA ASP A 22 -15.66 10.35 -0.89
C ASP A 22 -14.59 9.48 -0.21
N TYR A 23 -13.40 9.30 -0.82
CA TYR A 23 -12.35 8.47 -0.22
C TYR A 23 -11.61 9.21 0.88
N GLU A 24 -11.58 8.62 2.07
CA GLU A 24 -10.82 9.13 3.21
C GLU A 24 -9.43 8.51 3.34
N THR A 25 -9.17 7.39 2.67
CA THR A 25 -7.89 6.66 2.74
C THR A 25 -7.30 6.50 1.34
N CYS A 26 -5.98 6.61 1.22
CA CYS A 26 -5.27 6.45 -0.04
C CYS A 26 -3.86 5.91 0.17
N VAL A 27 -3.19 5.50 -0.92
CA VAL A 27 -1.79 5.07 -0.88
C VAL A 27 -0.93 6.08 -1.64
N LEU A 28 -0.02 6.76 -0.93
CA LEU A 28 0.96 7.66 -1.54
C LEU A 28 2.15 6.83 -2.05
N LEU A 29 2.24 6.70 -3.38
CA LEU A 29 3.22 5.86 -4.04
C LEU A 29 4.52 6.56 -4.40
N ASP A 30 4.51 7.79 -4.92
CA ASP A 30 5.73 8.47 -5.38
C ASP A 30 5.75 9.91 -4.88
N THR A 31 6.84 10.29 -4.25
CA THR A 31 7.07 11.66 -3.76
C THR A 31 8.57 11.90 -3.56
N HIS A 32 8.94 13.13 -3.23
CA HIS A 32 10.28 13.46 -2.77
C HIS A 32 10.19 14.27 -1.47
N ILE A 33 11.26 14.23 -0.68
CA ILE A 33 11.30 14.83 0.66
C ILE A 33 10.84 16.31 0.67
N GLY A 34 11.22 17.09 -0.34
CA GLY A 34 10.82 18.50 -0.47
C GLY A 34 9.32 18.74 -0.65
N HIS A 35 8.57 17.80 -1.20
CA HIS A 35 7.11 17.90 -1.37
C HIS A 35 6.33 17.12 -0.31
N LEU A 36 6.95 16.17 0.37
CA LEU A 36 6.24 15.33 1.34
C LEU A 36 5.50 16.15 2.39
N ARG A 37 6.13 17.20 2.93
CA ARG A 37 5.51 18.07 3.93
C ARG A 37 4.24 18.76 3.41
N SER A 38 4.28 19.32 2.20
CA SER A 38 3.11 20.00 1.63
C SER A 38 2.01 19.00 1.27
N MET A 39 2.36 17.83 0.73
CA MET A 39 1.41 16.74 0.44
C MET A 39 0.70 16.25 1.70
N MET A 40 1.46 15.94 2.75
CA MET A 40 0.90 15.48 4.04
C MET A 40 0.03 16.56 4.70
N HIS A 41 0.43 17.84 4.61
CA HIS A 41 -0.38 18.94 5.11
C HIS A 41 -1.71 19.07 4.35
N PHE A 42 -1.66 18.99 3.02
CA PHE A 42 -2.85 19.04 2.17
C PHE A 42 -3.79 17.86 2.46
N MET A 43 -3.27 16.65 2.58
CA MET A 43 -4.05 15.46 2.97
C MET A 43 -4.76 15.69 4.31
N LYS A 44 -4.02 16.17 5.31
CA LYS A 44 -4.58 16.44 6.64
C LYS A 44 -5.70 17.49 6.62
N GLN A 45 -5.55 18.57 5.86
CA GLN A 45 -6.59 19.60 5.72
C GLN A 45 -7.88 19.08 5.08
N ASN A 46 -7.76 18.07 4.22
CA ASN A 46 -8.90 17.41 3.57
C ASN A 46 -9.30 16.10 4.26
N GLN A 47 -8.87 15.87 5.50
CA GLN A 47 -9.20 14.69 6.31
C GLN A 47 -8.80 13.34 5.68
N LEU A 48 -7.84 13.36 4.76
CA LEU A 48 -7.28 12.17 4.13
C LEU A 48 -6.24 11.51 5.05
N GLN A 49 -6.31 10.18 5.14
CA GLN A 49 -5.49 9.31 5.97
C GLN A 49 -4.62 8.42 5.06
N PRO A 50 -3.40 8.84 4.70
CA PRO A 50 -2.59 8.12 3.73
C PRO A 50 -1.84 6.93 4.34
N PHE A 51 -1.72 5.86 3.56
CA PHE A 51 -0.61 4.92 3.64
C PHE A 51 0.56 5.46 2.82
N VAL A 52 1.75 5.58 3.41
CA VAL A 52 2.91 6.18 2.72
C VAL A 52 3.90 5.10 2.32
N HIS A 53 4.27 5.05 1.04
CA HIS A 53 5.30 4.14 0.57
C HIS A 53 6.70 4.68 0.85
N ILE A 54 7.35 4.18 1.90
CA ILE A 54 8.64 4.71 2.37
C ILE A 54 9.75 4.50 1.34
N ASP A 55 9.76 3.36 0.65
CA ASP A 55 10.84 3.06 -0.33
C ASP A 55 10.80 3.96 -1.57
N LEU A 56 9.71 4.70 -1.79
CA LEU A 56 9.51 5.53 -2.97
C LEU A 56 9.58 7.04 -2.64
N ILE A 57 9.99 7.39 -1.43
CA ILE A 57 10.30 8.79 -1.08
C ILE A 57 11.72 9.11 -1.53
N LYS A 58 11.84 9.88 -2.61
CA LYS A 58 13.13 10.30 -3.15
C LYS A 58 13.82 11.32 -2.24
N GLY A 59 15.14 11.17 -2.08
CA GLY A 59 15.97 12.08 -1.27
C GLY A 59 16.02 11.73 0.22
N MET A 60 15.57 10.54 0.63
CA MET A 60 15.80 9.99 1.96
C MET A 60 16.48 8.63 1.89
N SER A 61 17.13 8.23 2.98
CA SER A 61 17.53 6.84 3.15
C SER A 61 16.28 5.96 3.30
N HIS A 62 16.42 4.68 2.99
CA HIS A 62 15.34 3.69 3.06
C HIS A 62 15.66 2.68 4.16
N ASP A 63 15.93 3.20 5.36
CA ASP A 63 16.28 2.47 6.57
C ASP A 63 15.24 2.69 7.68
N GLU A 64 15.48 2.09 8.84
CA GLU A 64 14.59 2.13 10.00
C GLU A 64 14.48 3.53 10.62
N PHE A 65 15.52 4.37 10.49
CA PHE A 65 15.53 5.73 11.01
C PHE A 65 14.70 6.67 10.15
N ALA A 66 14.80 6.54 8.82
CA ALA A 66 13.94 7.27 7.90
C ALA A 66 12.47 6.87 8.11
N ALA A 67 12.19 5.57 8.28
CA ALA A 67 10.85 5.09 8.58
C ALA A 67 10.29 5.70 9.88
N GLU A 68 11.09 5.68 10.95
CA GLU A 68 10.74 6.28 12.24
C GLU A 68 10.48 7.78 12.13
N TYR A 69 11.35 8.51 11.42
CA TYR A 69 11.19 9.94 11.17
C TYR A 69 9.86 10.25 10.47
N ILE A 70 9.51 9.49 9.41
CA ILE A 70 8.25 9.67 8.69
C ILE A 70 7.05 9.42 9.60
N ILE A 71 7.07 8.32 10.34
CA ILE A 71 6.00 7.91 11.24
C ILE A 71 5.76 8.97 12.32
N GLN A 72 6.82 9.43 13.00
CA GLN A 72 6.70 10.37 14.11
C GLN A 72 6.34 11.78 13.63
N THR A 73 6.92 12.23 12.51
CA THR A 73 6.75 13.59 12.00
C THR A 73 5.38 13.78 11.35
N TYR A 74 4.97 12.83 10.50
CA TYR A 74 3.78 13.00 9.65
C TYR A 74 2.58 12.16 10.09
N LYS A 75 2.78 11.16 10.95
CA LYS A 75 1.73 10.30 11.50
C LYS A 75 0.76 9.77 10.42
N PRO A 76 1.26 9.11 9.36
CA PRO A 76 0.39 8.50 8.36
C PRO A 76 -0.45 7.39 8.99
N LYS A 77 -1.54 7.01 8.32
CA LYS A 77 -2.40 5.88 8.73
C LYS A 77 -1.59 4.58 8.82
N GLY A 78 -0.66 4.42 7.89
CA GLY A 78 0.23 3.29 7.83
C GLY A 78 1.36 3.50 6.85
N VAL A 79 2.19 2.48 6.69
CA VAL A 79 3.34 2.51 5.80
C VAL A 79 3.33 1.33 4.84
N VAL A 80 3.79 1.56 3.61
CA VAL A 80 4.03 0.52 2.62
C VAL A 80 5.53 0.36 2.44
N SER A 81 6.02 -0.88 2.46
CA SER A 81 7.41 -1.18 2.10
C SER A 81 7.58 -2.60 1.60
N THR A 82 8.61 -2.80 0.77
CA THR A 82 9.09 -4.12 0.34
C THR A 82 10.19 -4.67 1.27
N LYS A 83 10.60 -3.89 2.28
CA LYS A 83 11.71 -4.22 3.18
C LYS A 83 11.21 -4.66 4.54
N THR A 84 11.57 -5.89 4.92
CA THR A 84 11.18 -6.49 6.20
C THR A 84 11.62 -5.69 7.43
N LYS A 85 12.80 -5.03 7.37
CA LYS A 85 13.29 -4.18 8.47
C LYS A 85 12.37 -2.98 8.72
N ILE A 86 11.92 -2.32 7.65
CA ILE A 86 10.99 -1.17 7.73
C ILE A 86 9.65 -1.63 8.30
N ILE A 87 9.12 -2.76 7.84
CA ILE A 87 7.86 -3.32 8.36
C ILE A 87 7.96 -3.63 9.84
N LYS A 88 9.04 -4.32 10.28
CA LYS A 88 9.27 -4.61 11.71
C LYS A 88 9.34 -3.34 12.55
N LYS A 89 10.07 -2.33 12.08
CA LYS A 89 10.21 -1.05 12.77
C LYS A 89 8.87 -0.32 12.89
N ALA A 90 8.10 -0.26 11.81
CA ALA A 90 6.77 0.38 11.80
C ALA A 90 5.78 -0.34 12.73
N LYS A 91 5.81 -1.68 12.75
CA LYS A 91 5.02 -2.48 13.68
C LYS A 91 5.41 -2.24 15.13
N ALA A 92 6.70 -2.14 15.44
CA ALA A 92 7.19 -1.79 16.78
C ALA A 92 6.77 -0.37 17.23
N LEU A 93 6.52 0.53 16.28
CA LEU A 93 5.97 1.87 16.52
C LEU A 93 4.43 1.90 16.58
N GLY A 94 3.76 0.76 16.46
CA GLY A 94 2.29 0.65 16.55
C GLY A 94 1.54 1.20 15.33
N VAL A 95 2.20 1.27 14.17
CA VAL A 95 1.61 1.79 12.93
C VAL A 95 1.23 0.63 12.00
N ILE A 96 0.11 0.78 11.27
CA ILE A 96 -0.35 -0.23 10.31
C ILE A 96 0.70 -0.44 9.22
N THR A 97 0.96 -1.71 8.91
CA THR A 97 1.99 -2.12 7.96
C THR A 97 1.41 -2.84 6.76
N ILE A 98 1.83 -2.38 5.57
CA ILE A 98 1.54 -3.03 4.29
C ILE A 98 2.86 -3.54 3.73
N PHE A 99 3.04 -4.85 3.71
CA PHE A 99 4.22 -5.48 3.11
C PHE A 99 3.97 -5.75 1.63
N ARG A 100 4.69 -5.06 0.76
CA ARG A 100 4.56 -5.21 -0.69
C ARG A 100 5.45 -6.33 -1.20
N VAL A 101 4.85 -7.27 -1.94
CA VAL A 101 5.52 -8.40 -2.57
C VAL A 101 5.31 -8.40 -4.08
N PHE A 102 6.36 -8.74 -4.82
CA PHE A 102 6.31 -8.89 -6.27
C PHE A 102 6.34 -10.37 -6.61
N ILE A 103 5.30 -10.85 -7.27
CA ILE A 103 5.18 -12.25 -7.64
C ILE A 103 5.49 -12.38 -9.11
N ILE A 104 6.73 -12.77 -9.37
CA ILE A 104 7.27 -12.97 -10.71
C ILE A 104 7.23 -14.46 -11.08
N ASP A 105 7.51 -15.32 -10.11
CA ASP A 105 7.54 -16.78 -10.25
C ASP A 105 7.14 -17.48 -8.95
N SER A 106 7.15 -18.82 -8.96
CA SER A 106 6.82 -19.65 -7.80
C SER A 106 7.80 -19.51 -6.65
N HIS A 107 9.09 -19.28 -6.91
CA HIS A 107 10.09 -19.11 -5.87
C HIS A 107 9.92 -17.78 -5.12
N ALA A 108 9.57 -16.72 -5.85
CA ALA A 108 9.21 -15.44 -5.26
C ALA A 108 7.99 -15.56 -4.35
N LEU A 109 7.00 -16.37 -4.73
CA LEU A 109 5.82 -16.64 -3.91
C LEU A 109 6.17 -17.40 -2.62
N GLU A 110 6.88 -18.53 -2.72
CA GLU A 110 7.28 -19.32 -1.55
C GLU A 110 8.06 -18.49 -0.54
N ARG A 111 9.08 -17.76 -1.02
CA ARG A 111 9.86 -16.85 -0.18
C ARG A 111 9.00 -15.74 0.43
N SER A 112 8.04 -15.20 -0.34
CA SER A 112 7.15 -14.16 0.17
C SER A 112 6.29 -14.69 1.31
N ILE A 113 5.74 -15.90 1.19
CA ILE A 113 4.96 -16.56 2.24
C ILE A 113 5.79 -16.73 3.52
N GLU A 114 6.99 -17.30 3.42
CA GLU A 114 7.90 -17.46 4.58
C GLU A 114 8.20 -16.13 5.28
N LEU A 115 8.42 -15.07 4.49
CA LEU A 115 8.66 -13.74 5.04
C LEU A 115 7.41 -13.21 5.75
N ILE A 116 6.23 -13.32 5.13
CA ILE A 116 4.95 -12.87 5.68
C ILE A 116 4.67 -13.56 7.02
N GLU A 117 4.85 -14.89 7.10
CA GLU A 117 4.67 -15.64 8.34
C GLU A 117 5.62 -15.17 9.46
N ARG A 118 6.86 -14.82 9.09
CA ARG A 118 7.87 -14.36 10.05
C ARG A 118 7.66 -12.92 10.52
N ILE A 119 7.24 -12.02 9.63
CA ILE A 119 7.10 -10.59 9.95
C ILE A 119 5.69 -10.21 10.38
N GLN A 120 4.69 -11.01 10.02
CA GLN A 120 3.26 -10.83 10.30
C GLN A 120 2.80 -9.38 10.07
N PRO A 121 2.86 -8.86 8.82
CA PRO A 121 2.33 -7.53 8.53
C PRO A 121 0.81 -7.50 8.72
N ASP A 122 0.24 -6.31 8.87
CA ASP A 122 -1.23 -6.16 8.96
C ASP A 122 -1.90 -6.46 7.61
N TYR A 123 -1.23 -6.09 6.52
CA TYR A 123 -1.66 -6.37 5.15
C TYR A 123 -0.47 -6.79 4.27
N VAL A 124 -0.75 -7.58 3.25
CA VAL A 124 0.20 -7.91 2.18
C VAL A 124 -0.31 -7.34 0.86
N GLU A 125 0.48 -6.50 0.21
CA GLU A 125 0.14 -6.01 -1.13
C GLU A 125 0.83 -6.86 -2.20
N VAL A 126 0.04 -7.53 -3.03
CA VAL A 126 0.50 -8.44 -4.08
C VAL A 126 0.47 -7.73 -5.43
N LEU A 127 1.64 -7.66 -6.07
CA LEU A 127 1.80 -7.16 -7.44
C LEU A 127 2.29 -8.28 -8.37
N PRO A 128 1.67 -8.48 -9.54
CA PRO A 128 0.51 -7.75 -10.06
C PRO A 128 -0.82 -8.24 -9.47
N GLY A 129 -1.82 -7.38 -9.45
CA GLY A 129 -3.13 -7.61 -8.83
C GLY A 129 -4.03 -8.55 -9.63
N ILE A 130 -3.66 -8.86 -10.87
CA ILE A 130 -4.30 -9.87 -11.73
C ILE A 130 -3.83 -11.30 -11.45
N ALA A 131 -2.93 -11.50 -10.48
CA ALA A 131 -2.40 -12.81 -10.13
C ALA A 131 -3.30 -13.51 -9.09
N ASP A 132 -4.55 -13.82 -9.47
CA ASP A 132 -5.59 -14.25 -8.54
C ASP A 132 -5.27 -15.52 -7.75
N LYS A 133 -4.67 -16.50 -8.44
CA LYS A 133 -4.19 -17.73 -7.81
C LYS A 133 -3.23 -17.44 -6.66
N VAL A 134 -2.42 -16.40 -6.80
CA VAL A 134 -1.43 -16.03 -5.79
C VAL A 134 -2.09 -15.33 -4.61
N ILE A 135 -3.04 -14.42 -4.86
CA ILE A 135 -3.83 -13.75 -3.82
C ILE A 135 -4.48 -14.80 -2.91
N HIS A 136 -5.17 -15.77 -3.51
CA HIS A 136 -5.82 -16.85 -2.78
C HIS A 136 -4.82 -17.68 -1.97
N GLN A 137 -3.68 -18.06 -2.55
CA GLN A 137 -2.67 -18.88 -1.87
C GLN A 137 -2.02 -18.16 -0.68
N ILE A 138 -1.72 -16.87 -0.81
CA ILE A 138 -1.13 -16.09 0.28
C ILE A 138 -2.13 -15.98 1.44
N HIS A 139 -3.38 -15.61 1.15
CA HIS A 139 -4.42 -15.51 2.17
C HIS A 139 -4.65 -16.87 2.86
N ALA A 140 -4.78 -17.96 2.10
CA ALA A 140 -5.04 -19.29 2.64
C ALA A 140 -3.90 -19.83 3.52
N LYS A 141 -2.64 -19.52 3.20
CA LYS A 141 -1.48 -20.01 3.95
C LYS A 141 -1.14 -19.13 5.16
N THR A 142 -1.21 -17.82 5.00
CA THR A 142 -0.72 -16.88 6.01
C THR A 142 -1.83 -16.31 6.90
N GLY A 143 -3.09 -16.34 6.45
CA GLY A 143 -4.22 -15.70 7.12
C GLY A 143 -4.19 -14.17 7.12
N VAL A 144 -3.19 -13.55 6.47
CA VAL A 144 -3.05 -12.09 6.40
C VAL A 144 -3.93 -11.54 5.28
N SER A 145 -4.60 -10.41 5.54
CA SER A 145 -5.41 -9.70 4.56
C SER A 145 -4.58 -9.24 3.36
N VAL A 146 -5.05 -9.53 2.15
CA VAL A 146 -4.33 -9.25 0.90
C VAL A 146 -4.89 -8.00 0.23
N ILE A 147 -3.99 -7.16 -0.27
CA ILE A 147 -4.29 -6.01 -1.13
C ILE A 147 -3.80 -6.36 -2.54
N ALA A 148 -4.68 -6.36 -3.53
CA ALA A 148 -4.29 -6.58 -4.92
C ALA A 148 -3.89 -5.26 -5.58
N GLY A 149 -2.69 -5.18 -6.15
CA GLY A 149 -2.15 -3.93 -6.69
C GLY A 149 -1.53 -4.08 -8.06
N GLY A 150 -1.71 -3.07 -8.92
CA GLY A 150 -1.05 -2.98 -10.22
C GLY A 150 -1.68 -3.85 -11.32
N LEU A 151 -1.66 -3.33 -12.55
CA LEU A 151 -2.28 -3.92 -13.74
C LEU A 151 -3.80 -4.18 -13.61
N ILE A 152 -4.49 -3.47 -12.73
CA ILE A 152 -5.96 -3.50 -12.62
C ILE A 152 -6.51 -2.24 -13.29
N GLU A 153 -7.18 -2.42 -14.42
CA GLU A 153 -7.64 -1.35 -15.31
C GLU A 153 -9.16 -1.34 -15.51
N THR A 154 -9.83 -2.46 -15.24
CA THR A 154 -11.26 -2.68 -15.45
C THR A 154 -12.02 -3.00 -14.16
N ALA A 155 -13.34 -2.84 -14.18
CA ALA A 155 -14.18 -3.18 -13.03
C ALA A 155 -14.32 -4.70 -12.84
N GLU A 156 -14.21 -5.45 -13.93
CA GLU A 156 -14.21 -6.91 -13.95
C GLU A 156 -12.97 -7.46 -13.23
N GLU A 157 -11.78 -6.91 -13.51
CA GLU A 157 -10.54 -7.28 -12.81
C GLU A 157 -10.61 -6.94 -11.32
N VAL A 158 -11.25 -5.81 -10.97
CA VAL A 158 -11.51 -5.45 -9.57
C VAL A 158 -12.35 -6.54 -8.91
N GLN A 159 -13.47 -6.91 -9.51
CA GLN A 159 -14.36 -7.91 -8.93
C GLN A 159 -13.67 -9.28 -8.81
N HIS A 160 -12.91 -9.67 -9.84
CA HIS A 160 -12.19 -10.94 -9.85
C HIS A 160 -11.14 -11.01 -8.74
N ALA A 161 -10.39 -9.94 -8.48
CA ALA A 161 -9.43 -9.91 -7.38
C ALA A 161 -10.11 -10.04 -6.00
N ILE A 162 -11.27 -9.39 -5.80
CA ILE A 162 -12.05 -9.50 -4.55
C ILE A 162 -12.59 -10.92 -4.37
N ASP A 163 -13.19 -11.50 -5.41
CA ASP A 163 -13.76 -12.85 -5.36
C ASP A 163 -12.70 -13.91 -5.05
N ASN A 164 -11.44 -13.66 -5.42
CA ASN A 164 -10.29 -14.52 -5.12
C ASN A 164 -9.59 -14.23 -3.77
N GLY A 165 -10.14 -13.32 -2.96
CA GLY A 165 -9.72 -13.11 -1.57
C GLY A 165 -8.95 -11.82 -1.30
N ALA A 166 -8.89 -10.88 -2.24
CA ALA A 166 -8.37 -9.55 -1.95
C ALA A 166 -9.34 -8.77 -1.03
N THR A 167 -8.82 -8.19 0.04
CA THR A 167 -9.57 -7.31 0.94
C THR A 167 -9.69 -5.90 0.36
N TYR A 168 -8.61 -5.42 -0.26
CA TYR A 168 -8.55 -4.11 -0.90
C TYR A 168 -7.82 -4.19 -2.24
N ILE A 169 -8.00 -3.16 -3.06
CA ILE A 169 -7.36 -3.02 -4.35
C ILE A 169 -6.69 -1.65 -4.44
N THR A 170 -5.40 -1.63 -4.79
CA THR A 170 -4.68 -0.40 -5.09
C THR A 170 -4.61 -0.17 -6.60
N THR A 171 -5.18 0.94 -7.05
CA THR A 171 -5.14 1.32 -8.47
C THR A 171 -4.91 2.81 -8.66
N SER A 172 -4.11 3.15 -9.68
CA SER A 172 -3.94 4.52 -10.14
C SER A 172 -4.94 4.90 -11.25
N VAL A 173 -5.80 3.96 -11.68
CA VAL A 173 -6.80 4.20 -12.73
C VAL A 173 -7.99 4.93 -12.12
N ARG A 174 -8.10 6.22 -12.47
CA ARG A 174 -9.09 7.12 -11.86
C ARG A 174 -10.55 6.76 -12.14
N GLN A 175 -10.82 6.07 -13.25
CA GLN A 175 -12.17 5.60 -13.58
C GLN A 175 -12.64 4.49 -12.61
N LEU A 176 -11.70 3.84 -11.93
CA LEU A 176 -12.00 2.81 -10.94
C LEU A 176 -12.20 3.36 -9.53
N TRP A 177 -11.74 4.58 -9.26
CA TRP A 177 -11.97 5.29 -8.00
C TRP A 177 -13.47 5.58 -7.86
#